data_AF-A0A8S3Q302-F1
#
_entry.id   AF-A0A8S3Q302-F1
#
_cell.length_a   1.000
_cell.length_b   1.000
_cell.length_c   1.000
_cell.angle_alpha   90.00
_cell.angle_beta   90.00
_cell.angle_gamma   90.00
#
_symmetry.space_group_name_H-M   'P 1'
#
loop_
_entity.id
_entity.type
_entity.pdbx_description
1 polymer ?
#
loop_
_entity_poly.entity_id
_entity_poly.type
_entity_poly.pdbx_seq_one_letter_code
_entity_poly.pdbx_strand_id
1 'polypeptide(L)'
;MTDNKNCCCLCRCCKWICGWIKYICCCVWCCDYEQLEGKGGKRTYPASKAECRKEIDKLNEEVELLTWRLQVMDNENKDLRQEKDAALSRLSEMMGSKLRDNNPAIADLNDQNRPMKLAEQFTELYENEWTDAFTDLQDLDKEGSDEKITDIESIQILLKILKEINDECVKDSSLQLSGLKEAFQVKYKTKVGVSSSFGDESNCKTVLKYKTVCQQFIEVCVKICYLSAVQDPPMFLDFEPNETFDKSTFKEFTVSGSLMDYLVWPALLIQKDGAILSKGVVQPKTESEDK
;
A
#
# COMPACT_ATOMS: atom_id res chain seq x y z
N MET A 1 55.34 41.77 39.63
CA MET A 1 55.68 42.72 38.55
C MET A 1 54.45 42.78 37.65
N THR A 2 53.63 43.82 37.58
CA THR A 2 53.68 45.26 37.90
C THR A 2 52.20 45.70 37.83
N ASP A 3 51.53 46.24 38.85
CA ASP A 3 51.67 47.56 39.48
C ASP A 3 51.68 48.76 38.50
N ASN A 4 50.57 49.50 38.42
CA ASN A 4 50.50 50.97 38.38
C ASN A 4 49.02 51.40 38.30
N LYS A 5 48.41 52.02 39.31
CA LYS A 5 48.62 53.37 39.88
C LYS A 5 48.42 54.51 38.88
N ASN A 6 47.51 55.40 39.30
CA ASN A 6 47.57 56.86 39.17
C ASN A 6 47.48 57.44 37.74
N CYS A 7 46.88 58.58 37.47
CA CYS A 7 46.21 59.56 38.29
C CYS A 7 45.44 60.48 37.34
N CYS A 8 44.50 61.24 37.93
CA CYS A 8 43.98 62.50 37.44
C CYS A 8 45.00 63.35 36.67
N CYS A 9 44.55 64.06 35.63
CA CYS A 9 44.48 65.53 35.64
C CYS A 9 43.84 66.09 34.35
N LEU A 10 42.66 66.70 34.54
CA LEU A 10 42.19 67.95 33.93
C LEU A 10 42.53 68.26 32.46
N CYS A 11 41.50 68.30 31.61
CA CYS A 11 41.39 69.38 30.62
C CYS A 11 39.94 69.85 30.42
N ARG A 12 39.79 71.17 30.28
CA ARG A 12 38.65 72.03 30.59
C ARG A 12 37.62 72.21 29.46
N CYS A 13 37.55 71.32 28.46
CA CYS A 13 36.87 71.62 27.20
C CYS A 13 35.72 70.69 26.74
N CYS A 14 35.22 69.74 27.53
CA CYS A 14 34.03 68.96 27.14
C CYS A 14 32.77 69.34 27.93
N LYS A 15 32.48 70.64 27.96
CA LYS A 15 31.12 71.15 28.14
C LYS A 15 30.38 70.92 26.82
N TRP A 16 29.59 69.83 26.72
CA TRP A 16 28.29 69.76 26.01
C TRP A 16 27.82 68.36 25.57
N ILE A 17 28.61 67.28 25.72
CA ILE A 17 28.17 65.94 25.26
C ILE A 17 28.37 64.85 26.34
N CYS A 18 28.12 65.17 27.61
CA CYS A 18 28.05 64.17 28.70
C CYS A 18 26.83 64.34 29.61
N GLY A 19 25.72 64.86 29.05
CA GLY A 19 24.46 65.06 29.79
C GLY A 19 23.54 63.84 29.82
N TRP A 20 23.74 62.85 28.95
CA TRP A 20 22.76 61.76 28.76
C TRP A 20 23.27 60.36 29.19
N ILE A 21 24.58 60.15 29.32
CA ILE A 21 25.15 58.81 29.60
C ILE A 21 25.45 58.59 31.11
N LYS A 22 25.19 59.57 31.98
CA LYS A 22 25.20 59.35 33.45
C LYS A 22 23.83 59.05 34.07
N TYR A 23 22.75 59.08 33.28
CA TYR A 23 21.38 58.87 33.80
C TYR A 23 20.92 57.41 33.81
N ILE A 24 21.70 56.46 33.27
CA ILE A 24 21.28 55.06 33.16
C ILE A 24 22.03 54.13 34.15
N CYS A 25 23.15 54.56 34.74
CA CYS A 25 23.96 53.67 35.60
C CYS A 25 23.88 53.95 37.11
N CYS A 26 22.95 54.81 37.58
CA CYS A 26 22.85 55.18 39.00
C CYS A 26 21.45 55.01 39.62
N CYS A 27 20.56 54.23 38.99
CA CYS A 27 19.21 53.96 39.51
C CYS A 27 19.03 52.61 40.23
N VAL A 28 20.10 51.82 40.44
CA VAL A 28 20.01 50.55 41.19
C VAL A 28 20.57 50.66 42.61
N TRP A 29 21.15 51.80 43.00
CA TRP A 29 21.79 51.95 44.32
C TRP A 29 21.67 53.37 44.89
N CYS A 30 20.44 53.80 45.19
CA CYS A 30 20.19 54.96 46.06
C CYS A 30 18.79 54.84 46.69
N CYS A 31 18.72 54.16 47.85
CA CYS A 31 17.58 54.23 48.75
C CYS A 31 17.84 55.16 49.97
N ASP A 32 18.91 55.97 49.91
CA ASP A 32 19.17 57.03 50.89
C ASP A 32 19.25 58.38 50.16
N TYR A 33 18.14 59.13 50.20
CA TYR A 33 18.11 60.53 49.80
C TYR A 33 17.41 61.32 50.91
N GLU A 34 18.21 61.71 51.91
CA GLU A 34 17.84 62.76 52.86
C GLU A 34 18.02 64.14 52.22
N GLN A 35 17.06 65.02 52.52
CA GLN A 35 17.13 66.48 52.47
C GLN A 35 17.29 67.17 51.11
N LEU A 36 16.16 67.55 50.50
CA LEU A 36 16.00 68.86 49.88
C LEU A 36 14.58 69.39 50.16
N GLU A 37 14.48 70.30 51.13
CA GLU A 37 13.30 71.13 51.34
C GLU A 37 13.20 72.21 50.25
N GLY A 38 12.01 72.40 49.68
CA GLY A 38 11.70 73.65 48.98
C GLY A 38 10.74 73.56 47.80
N LYS A 39 9.49 73.91 48.10
CA LYS A 39 8.48 74.53 47.21
C LYS A 39 7.60 73.61 46.34
N GLY A 40 6.33 73.56 46.77
CA GLY A 40 5.21 73.86 45.89
C GLY A 40 4.72 72.74 45.00
N GLY A 41 3.90 71.86 45.57
CA GLY A 41 3.06 70.92 44.83
C GLY A 41 2.80 69.69 45.68
N LYS A 42 1.54 69.51 46.13
CA LYS A 42 1.09 68.29 46.80
C LYS A 42 1.22 67.12 45.82
N ARG A 43 2.41 66.53 45.75
CA ARG A 43 2.59 65.16 45.27
C ARG A 43 2.32 64.25 46.46
N THR A 44 1.09 63.76 46.55
CA THR A 44 0.75 62.66 47.45
C THR A 44 1.43 61.40 46.94
N TYR A 45 2.38 60.84 47.69
CA TYR A 45 2.72 59.42 47.86
C TYR A 45 3.87 59.33 48.90
N PRO A 46 3.96 58.28 49.74
CA PRO A 46 3.68 56.89 49.36
C PRO A 46 2.73 56.15 50.31
N ALA A 47 2.06 55.10 49.82
CA ALA A 47 1.71 53.98 50.71
C ALA A 47 3.00 53.58 51.46
N SER A 48 2.95 53.26 52.75
CA SER A 48 4.19 53.03 53.50
C SER A 48 5.04 51.95 52.78
N LYS A 49 6.37 51.99 52.84
CA LYS A 49 7.22 50.95 52.23
C LYS A 49 6.79 49.52 52.65
N ALA A 50 6.16 49.39 53.81
CA ALA A 50 5.55 48.15 54.29
C ALA A 50 4.25 47.76 53.54
N GLU A 51 3.45 48.74 53.13
CA GLU A 51 2.20 48.55 52.39
C GLU A 51 2.46 48.15 50.93
N CYS A 52 3.44 48.77 50.25
CA CYS A 52 3.90 48.28 48.95
C CYS A 52 4.48 46.85 49.02
N ARG A 53 5.18 46.50 50.10
CA ARG A 53 5.69 45.13 50.29
C ARG A 53 4.56 44.12 50.44
N LYS A 54 3.54 44.42 51.25
CA LYS A 54 2.35 43.56 51.39
C LYS A 54 1.63 43.35 50.06
N GLU A 55 1.57 44.37 49.22
CA GLU A 55 0.93 44.25 47.91
C GLU A 55 1.77 43.42 46.94
N ILE A 56 3.11 43.56 46.98
CA ILE A 56 4.03 42.70 46.22
C ILE A 56 3.90 41.24 46.66
N ASP A 57 3.81 40.98 47.97
CA ASP A 57 3.65 39.63 48.50
C ASP A 57 2.34 38.99 48.03
N LYS A 58 1.22 39.73 48.08
CA LYS A 58 -0.07 39.26 47.54
C LYS A 58 -0.02 39.00 46.04
N LEU A 59 0.59 39.90 45.26
CA LEU A 59 0.73 39.73 43.81
C LEU A 59 1.62 38.52 43.48
N ASN A 60 2.67 38.27 44.25
CA ASN A 60 3.50 37.09 44.08
C ASN A 60 2.72 35.80 44.36
N GLU A 61 1.91 35.76 45.42
CA GLU A 61 1.02 34.63 45.71
C GLU A 61 0.00 34.41 44.57
N GLU A 62 -0.55 35.48 43.99
CA GLU A 62 -1.47 35.38 42.85
C GLU A 62 -0.77 34.88 41.57
N VAL A 63 0.46 35.35 41.31
CA VAL A 63 1.29 34.86 40.19
C VAL A 63 1.62 33.39 40.35
N GLU A 64 1.96 32.92 41.56
CA GLU A 64 2.20 31.50 41.83
C GLU A 64 0.95 30.66 41.57
N LEU A 65 -0.22 31.12 42.03
CA LEU A 65 -1.49 30.43 41.81
C LEU A 65 -1.87 30.37 40.33
N LEU A 66 -1.72 31.47 39.59
CA LEU A 66 -2.00 31.53 38.16
C LEU A 66 -1.04 30.66 37.36
N THR A 67 0.24 30.64 37.74
CA THR A 67 1.26 29.78 37.12
C THR A 67 0.91 28.32 37.30
N TRP A 68 0.52 27.92 38.51
CA TRP A 68 0.06 26.55 38.79
C TRP A 68 -1.16 26.18 37.94
N ARG A 69 -2.14 27.07 37.84
CA ARG A 69 -3.35 26.82 37.05
C ARG A 69 -3.07 26.70 35.54
N LEU A 70 -2.15 27.50 35.01
CA LEU A 70 -1.70 27.38 33.62
C LEU A 70 -1.02 26.03 33.37
N GLN A 71 -0.17 25.57 34.29
CA GLN A 71 0.48 24.26 34.17
C GLN A 71 -0.53 23.10 34.17
N VAL A 72 -1.55 23.16 35.01
CA VAL A 72 -2.63 22.15 35.03
C VAL A 72 -3.36 22.14 33.70
N MET A 73 -3.76 23.31 33.20
CA MET A 73 -4.49 23.43 31.94
C MET A 73 -3.65 23.00 30.73
N ASP A 74 -2.35 23.24 30.73
CA ASP A 74 -1.43 22.78 29.67
C ASP A 74 -1.31 21.25 29.65
N ASN A 75 -1.25 20.61 30.82
CA ASN A 75 -1.23 19.16 30.92
C ASN A 75 -2.54 18.56 30.40
N GLU A 76 -3.70 19.10 30.81
CA GLU A 76 -5.01 18.67 30.32
C GLU A 76 -5.13 18.82 28.79
N ASN A 77 -4.66 19.94 28.23
CA ASN A 77 -4.65 20.14 26.78
C ASN A 77 -3.74 19.14 26.04
N LYS A 78 -2.61 18.77 26.65
CA LYS A 78 -1.69 17.77 26.09
C LYS A 78 -2.35 16.40 26.06
N ASP A 79 -3.01 16.00 27.15
CA ASP A 79 -3.71 14.72 27.26
C ASP A 79 -4.89 14.66 26.26
N LEU A 80 -5.69 15.73 26.20
CA LEU A 80 -6.78 15.84 25.21
C LEU A 80 -6.28 15.76 23.77
N ARG A 81 -5.11 16.35 23.46
CA ARG A 81 -4.49 16.23 22.12
C ARG A 81 -4.09 14.80 21.82
N GLN A 82 -3.48 14.10 22.78
CA GLN A 82 -3.10 12.69 22.63
C GLN A 82 -4.32 11.80 22.42
N GLU A 83 -5.39 11.99 23.20
CA GLU A 83 -6.63 11.23 23.03
C GLU A 83 -7.28 11.50 21.66
N LYS A 84 -7.33 12.76 21.23
CA LYS A 84 -7.86 13.15 19.92
C LYS A 84 -7.02 12.53 18.79
N ASP A 85 -5.70 12.56 18.88
CA ASP A 85 -4.82 11.95 17.87
C ASP A 85 -4.97 10.41 17.86
N ALA A 86 -5.06 9.77 19.02
CA ALA A 86 -5.30 8.32 19.12
C ALA A 86 -6.68 7.93 18.56
N ALA A 87 -7.72 8.71 18.84
CA ALA A 87 -9.05 8.52 18.27
C ALA A 87 -9.06 8.71 16.75
N LEU A 88 -8.37 9.73 16.24
CA LEU A 88 -8.20 9.96 14.80
C LEU A 88 -7.46 8.81 14.13
N SER A 89 -6.38 8.29 14.73
CA SER A 89 -5.67 7.11 14.20
C SER A 89 -6.57 5.88 14.13
N ARG A 90 -7.32 5.58 15.21
CA ARG A 90 -8.26 4.44 15.22
C ARG A 90 -9.40 4.61 14.21
N LEU A 91 -9.93 5.82 14.08
CA LEU A 91 -10.94 6.14 13.07
C LEU A 91 -10.39 6.03 11.65
N SER A 92 -9.14 6.46 11.43
CA SER A 92 -8.47 6.34 10.14
C SER A 92 -8.20 4.88 9.78
N GLU A 93 -7.85 4.04 10.76
CA GLU A 93 -7.68 2.59 10.59
C GLU A 93 -9.01 1.89 10.27
N MET A 94 -10.07 2.17 11.05
CA MET A 94 -11.41 1.63 10.80
C MET A 94 -12.03 2.14 9.48
N MET A 95 -11.77 3.39 9.09
CA MET A 95 -12.22 3.91 7.79
C MET A 95 -11.37 3.35 6.64
N GLY A 96 -10.07 3.15 6.85
CA GLY A 96 -9.17 2.52 5.89
C GLY A 96 -9.57 1.08 5.56
N SER A 97 -9.94 0.28 6.57
CA SER A 97 -10.44 -1.09 6.33
C SER A 97 -11.76 -1.10 5.57
N LYS A 98 -12.72 -0.26 5.98
CA LYS A 98 -14.02 -0.15 5.29
C LYS A 98 -13.93 0.37 3.86
N LEU A 99 -12.95 1.23 3.56
CA LEU A 99 -12.70 1.71 2.20
C LEU A 99 -12.09 0.62 1.30
N ARG A 100 -11.27 -0.29 1.85
CA ARG A 100 -10.72 -1.45 1.11
C ARG A 100 -11.79 -2.50 0.80
N ASP A 101 -12.74 -2.72 1.71
CA ASP A 101 -13.80 -3.75 1.56
C ASP A 101 -14.82 -3.45 0.44
N ASN A 102 -14.86 -2.25 -0.14
CA ASN A 102 -15.83 -1.87 -1.19
C ASN A 102 -15.21 -1.09 -2.36
N ASN A 103 -13.89 -0.92 -2.41
CA ASN A 103 -13.22 -0.22 -3.50
C ASN A 103 -11.98 -0.98 -4.01
N PRO A 104 -12.14 -1.81 -5.06
CA PRO A 104 -11.03 -2.52 -5.71
C PRO A 104 -9.89 -1.59 -6.19
N ALA A 105 -10.16 -0.28 -6.31
CA ALA A 105 -9.19 0.71 -6.75
C ALA A 105 -8.26 1.25 -5.63
N ILE A 106 -8.49 0.95 -4.34
CA ILE A 106 -7.50 1.18 -3.27
C ILE A 106 -6.67 -0.09 -3.14
N ALA A 107 -6.01 -0.46 -4.24
CA ALA A 107 -5.19 -1.64 -4.31
C ALA A 107 -4.04 -1.55 -3.32
N ASP A 108 -3.85 -2.59 -2.51
CA ASP A 108 -2.58 -2.81 -1.83
C ASP A 108 -1.54 -3.09 -2.91
N LEU A 109 -0.77 -2.07 -3.28
CA LEU A 109 0.27 -2.18 -4.31
C LEU A 109 1.39 -3.16 -3.92
N ASN A 110 1.40 -3.66 -2.69
CA ASN A 110 2.30 -4.72 -2.25
C ASN A 110 1.71 -6.13 -2.43
N ASP A 111 0.39 -6.27 -2.63
CA ASP A 111 -0.24 -7.56 -2.86
C ASP A 111 0.23 -8.15 -4.20
N GLN A 112 0.93 -9.28 -4.11
CA GLN A 112 1.46 -10.01 -5.25
C GLN A 112 0.39 -10.81 -6.02
N ASN A 113 -0.80 -10.96 -5.43
CA ASN A 113 -1.90 -11.75 -5.98
C ASN A 113 -3.03 -10.88 -6.54
N ARG A 114 -2.81 -9.57 -6.67
CA ARG A 114 -3.78 -8.67 -7.33
C ARG A 114 -3.90 -8.99 -8.82
N PRO A 115 -5.05 -8.72 -9.46
CA PRO A 115 -5.30 -9.11 -10.86
C PRO A 115 -4.22 -8.67 -11.85
N MET A 116 -3.72 -7.43 -11.74
CA MET A 116 -2.65 -6.94 -12.62
C MET A 116 -1.32 -7.69 -12.43
N LYS A 117 -0.95 -8.05 -11.19
CA LYS A 117 0.29 -8.78 -10.94
C LYS A 117 0.17 -10.24 -11.40
N LEU A 118 -1.02 -10.83 -11.25
CA LEU A 118 -1.31 -12.14 -11.82
C LEU A 118 -1.25 -12.11 -13.36
N ALA A 119 -1.73 -11.03 -13.99
CA ALA A 119 -1.63 -10.89 -15.45
C ALA A 119 -0.18 -10.72 -15.95
N GLU A 120 0.66 -10.03 -15.19
CA GLU A 120 2.11 -9.99 -15.44
C GLU A 120 2.71 -11.40 -15.35
N GLN A 121 2.46 -12.14 -14.26
CA GLN A 121 2.94 -13.53 -14.08
C GLN A 121 2.41 -14.47 -15.17
N PHE A 122 1.17 -14.28 -15.62
CA PHE A 122 0.57 -15.08 -16.70
C PHE A 122 1.24 -14.81 -18.05
N THR A 123 1.69 -13.57 -18.29
CA THR A 123 2.47 -13.23 -19.48
C THR A 123 3.88 -13.80 -19.39
N GLU A 124 4.52 -13.70 -18.22
CA GLU A 124 5.83 -14.32 -17.96
C GLU A 124 5.80 -15.86 -18.14
N LEU A 125 4.71 -16.52 -17.71
CA LEU A 125 4.49 -17.95 -17.90
C LEU A 125 4.53 -18.36 -19.39
N TYR A 126 3.94 -17.55 -20.27
CA TYR A 126 3.97 -17.79 -21.71
C TYR A 126 5.36 -17.57 -22.30
N GLU A 127 6.07 -16.56 -21.84
CA GLU A 127 7.40 -16.22 -22.37
C GLU A 127 8.49 -17.19 -21.91
N ASN A 128 8.38 -17.73 -20.69
CA ASN A 128 9.38 -18.60 -20.08
C ASN A 128 8.96 -20.08 -20.09
N GLU A 129 8.22 -20.54 -19.08
CA GLU A 129 8.02 -21.98 -18.85
C GLU A 129 7.21 -22.66 -19.97
N TRP A 130 6.31 -21.94 -20.64
CA TRP A 130 5.65 -22.45 -21.84
C TRP A 130 6.63 -22.66 -22.99
N THR A 131 7.55 -21.71 -23.23
CA THR A 131 8.58 -21.81 -24.28
C THR A 131 9.50 -23.00 -24.03
N ASP A 132 9.96 -23.17 -22.79
CA ASP A 132 10.81 -24.31 -22.40
C ASP A 132 10.07 -25.64 -22.57
N ALA A 133 8.82 -25.72 -22.08
CA ALA A 133 8.01 -26.93 -22.23
C ALA A 133 7.67 -27.23 -23.70
N PHE A 134 7.48 -26.20 -24.53
CA PHE A 134 7.26 -26.34 -25.97
C PHE A 134 8.48 -26.97 -26.65
N THR A 135 9.70 -26.51 -26.32
CA THR A 135 10.92 -27.10 -26.88
C THR A 135 11.14 -28.53 -26.40
N ASP A 136 10.92 -28.82 -25.12
CA ASP A 136 11.11 -30.15 -24.55
C ASP A 136 10.13 -31.17 -25.15
N LEU A 137 8.89 -30.75 -25.48
CA LEU A 137 7.90 -31.61 -26.14
C LEU A 137 8.31 -32.02 -27.55
N GLN A 138 8.93 -31.12 -28.32
CA GLN A 138 9.38 -31.39 -29.69
C GLN A 138 10.53 -32.41 -29.76
N ASP A 139 11.21 -32.65 -28.64
CA ASP A 139 12.25 -33.68 -28.54
C ASP A 139 11.71 -35.07 -28.20
N LEU A 140 10.42 -35.19 -27.89
CA LEU A 140 9.78 -36.49 -27.66
C LEU A 140 9.33 -37.15 -28.97
N ASP A 141 9.41 -38.47 -28.97
CA ASP A 141 8.78 -39.30 -29.99
C ASP A 141 7.28 -39.48 -29.69
N LYS A 142 6.48 -39.48 -30.74
CA LYS A 142 5.07 -39.82 -30.69
C LYS A 142 4.91 -41.27 -30.23
N GLU A 143 3.90 -41.49 -29.42
CA GLU A 143 3.65 -42.80 -28.81
C GLU A 143 3.43 -43.88 -29.87
N GLY A 144 4.36 -44.84 -29.95
CA GLY A 144 4.30 -45.95 -30.90
C GLY A 144 4.84 -45.64 -32.30
N SER A 145 5.58 -44.55 -32.48
CA SER A 145 6.27 -44.22 -33.74
C SER A 145 7.59 -43.51 -33.49
N ASP A 146 8.52 -43.58 -34.45
CA ASP A 146 9.79 -42.84 -34.43
C ASP A 146 9.63 -41.37 -34.92
N GLU A 147 8.39 -40.88 -35.07
CA GLU A 147 8.12 -39.50 -35.46
C GLU A 147 8.11 -38.59 -34.23
N LYS A 148 8.77 -37.44 -34.33
CA LYS A 148 8.74 -36.41 -33.28
C LYS A 148 7.37 -35.74 -33.17
N ILE A 149 7.03 -35.25 -31.98
CA ILE A 149 5.86 -34.38 -31.78
C ILE A 149 6.05 -33.08 -32.57
N THR A 150 5.04 -32.68 -33.34
CA THR A 150 5.07 -31.46 -34.16
C THR A 150 4.78 -30.20 -33.34
N ASP A 151 5.06 -29.03 -33.89
CA ASP A 151 4.79 -27.72 -33.27
C ASP A 151 3.31 -27.58 -32.90
N ILE A 152 2.42 -27.93 -33.83
CA ILE A 152 0.97 -27.82 -33.63
C ILE A 152 0.50 -28.76 -32.52
N GLU A 153 1.01 -30.00 -32.49
CA GLU A 153 0.69 -30.96 -31.43
C GLU A 153 1.21 -30.49 -30.07
N SER A 154 2.42 -29.92 -30.02
CA SER A 154 3.02 -29.37 -28.79
C SER A 154 2.17 -28.23 -28.22
N ILE A 155 1.75 -27.29 -29.09
CA ILE A 155 0.84 -26.19 -28.73
C ILE A 155 -0.48 -26.74 -28.17
N GLN A 156 -1.09 -27.72 -28.85
CA GLN A 156 -2.34 -28.33 -28.41
C GLN A 156 -2.22 -29.07 -27.07
N ILE A 157 -1.10 -29.75 -26.83
CA ILE A 157 -0.81 -30.41 -25.55
C ILE A 157 -0.73 -29.38 -24.42
N LEU A 158 0.06 -28.32 -24.59
CA LEU A 158 0.25 -27.28 -23.57
C LEU A 158 -1.05 -26.51 -23.29
N LEU A 159 -1.82 -26.17 -24.34
CA LEU A 159 -3.12 -25.53 -24.19
C LEU A 159 -4.09 -26.42 -23.40
N LYS A 160 -4.08 -27.73 -23.67
CA LYS A 160 -4.93 -28.69 -22.97
C LYS A 160 -4.53 -28.87 -21.51
N ILE A 161 -3.23 -28.90 -21.21
CA ILE A 161 -2.72 -28.89 -19.83
C ILE A 161 -3.25 -27.67 -19.07
N LEU A 162 -3.11 -26.48 -19.64
CA LEU A 162 -3.57 -25.25 -19.01
C LEU A 162 -5.09 -25.26 -18.79
N LYS A 163 -5.87 -25.73 -19.77
CA LYS A 163 -7.33 -25.83 -19.66
C LYS A 163 -7.76 -26.82 -18.57
N GLU A 164 -7.17 -28.02 -18.54
CA GLU A 164 -7.44 -29.03 -17.51
C GLU A 164 -7.15 -28.49 -16.10
N ILE A 165 -6.04 -27.76 -15.93
CA ILE A 165 -5.67 -27.14 -14.65
C ILE A 165 -6.65 -26.04 -14.27
N ASN A 166 -7.00 -25.15 -15.20
CA ASN A 166 -7.95 -24.07 -14.95
C ASN A 166 -9.32 -24.60 -14.51
N ASP A 167 -9.84 -25.60 -15.21
CA ASP A 167 -11.16 -26.16 -14.94
C ASP A 167 -11.22 -26.79 -13.54
N GLU A 168 -10.20 -27.55 -13.14
CA GLU A 168 -10.14 -28.10 -11.77
C GLU A 168 -9.91 -26.99 -10.73
N CYS A 169 -9.11 -25.97 -11.01
CA CYS A 169 -8.91 -24.85 -10.07
C CYS A 169 -10.19 -24.05 -9.80
N VAL A 170 -10.99 -23.79 -10.84
CA VAL A 170 -12.30 -23.11 -10.72
C VAL A 170 -13.29 -23.96 -9.92
N LYS A 171 -13.30 -25.27 -10.17
CA LYS A 171 -14.14 -26.20 -9.42
C LYS A 171 -13.72 -26.27 -7.95
N ASP A 172 -12.43 -26.45 -7.67
CA ASP A 172 -11.89 -26.55 -6.31
C ASP A 172 -12.12 -25.26 -5.51
N SER A 173 -11.88 -24.08 -6.09
CA SER A 173 -12.11 -22.81 -5.40
C SER A 173 -13.59 -22.65 -5.01
N SER A 174 -14.50 -23.05 -5.88
CA SER A 174 -15.94 -22.99 -5.63
C SER A 174 -16.37 -23.93 -4.50
N LEU A 175 -15.83 -25.15 -4.47
CA LEU A 175 -16.08 -26.16 -3.43
C LEU A 175 -15.50 -25.76 -2.08
N GLN A 176 -14.30 -25.18 -2.07
CA GLN A 176 -13.69 -24.66 -0.85
C GLN A 176 -14.51 -23.50 -0.27
N LEU A 177 -14.94 -22.57 -1.13
CA LEU A 177 -15.75 -21.44 -0.70
C LEU A 177 -17.11 -21.88 -0.16
N SER A 178 -17.78 -22.85 -0.80
CA SER A 178 -19.05 -23.39 -0.31
C SER A 178 -18.86 -24.12 1.03
N GLY A 179 -17.83 -24.96 1.15
CA GLY A 179 -17.51 -25.66 2.40
C GLY A 179 -17.19 -24.71 3.56
N LEU A 180 -16.46 -23.62 3.30
CA LEU A 180 -16.21 -22.58 4.31
C LEU A 180 -17.50 -21.85 4.68
N LYS A 181 -18.33 -21.48 3.69
CA LYS A 181 -19.64 -20.86 3.95
C LYS A 181 -20.50 -21.76 4.85
N GLU A 182 -20.52 -23.06 4.61
CA GLU A 182 -21.25 -24.03 5.45
C GLU A 182 -20.64 -24.16 6.85
N ALA A 183 -19.30 -24.20 6.97
CA ALA A 183 -18.62 -24.33 8.26
C ALA A 183 -18.79 -23.10 9.17
N PHE A 184 -18.83 -21.90 8.58
CA PHE A 184 -19.03 -20.63 9.30
C PHE A 184 -20.52 -20.23 9.41
N GLN A 185 -21.44 -20.90 8.70
CA GLN A 185 -22.87 -20.80 8.97
C GLN A 185 -23.16 -21.42 10.35
N VAL A 186 -23.28 -20.53 11.32
CA VAL A 186 -23.70 -20.80 12.70
C VAL A 186 -24.86 -21.79 12.72
N LYS A 187 -24.68 -22.88 13.47
CA LYS A 187 -25.67 -23.91 13.79
C LYS A 187 -27.11 -23.35 13.90
N TYR A 188 -27.90 -23.52 12.85
CA TYR A 188 -29.22 -24.12 13.00
C TYR A 188 -29.11 -25.53 12.45
N LYS A 189 -29.27 -26.51 13.35
CA LYS A 189 -29.20 -27.95 13.07
C LYS A 189 -29.99 -28.29 11.80
N THR A 190 -29.30 -28.81 10.79
CA THR A 190 -29.83 -29.94 10.02
C THR A 190 -28.67 -30.87 9.70
N LYS A 191 -28.86 -32.17 9.99
CA LYS A 191 -27.94 -33.22 9.60
C LYS A 191 -27.92 -33.28 8.07
N VAL A 192 -26.82 -32.88 7.45
CA VAL A 192 -26.47 -33.36 6.12
C VAL A 192 -25.11 -34.00 6.28
N GLY A 193 -25.06 -35.31 6.03
CA GLY A 193 -23.82 -36.05 6.02
C GLY A 193 -22.99 -35.59 4.84
N VAL A 194 -21.90 -34.89 5.11
CA VAL A 194 -20.83 -34.70 4.13
C VAL A 194 -20.04 -36.00 4.13
N SER A 195 -20.37 -36.89 3.18
CA SER A 195 -19.47 -37.96 2.81
C SER A 195 -18.32 -37.34 2.03
N SER A 196 -17.13 -37.37 2.60
CA SER A 196 -15.88 -37.14 1.89
C SER A 196 -15.71 -38.26 0.85
N SER A 197 -16.15 -38.01 -0.37
CA SER A 197 -15.73 -38.77 -1.54
C SER A 197 -14.73 -37.92 -2.30
N PHE A 198 -13.44 -38.08 -1.98
CA PHE A 198 -12.37 -37.93 -2.96
C PHE A 198 -12.62 -39.03 -4.00
N GLY A 199 -13.49 -38.73 -4.97
CA GLY A 199 -13.80 -39.62 -6.07
C GLY A 199 -12.69 -39.51 -7.11
N ASP A 200 -11.86 -40.55 -7.14
CA ASP A 200 -10.91 -40.88 -8.21
C ASP A 200 -11.60 -40.88 -9.59
N GLU A 201 -11.52 -39.75 -10.28
CA GLU A 201 -11.25 -39.68 -11.73
C GLU A 201 -10.85 -38.25 -12.03
N SER A 202 -9.57 -37.94 -11.82
CA SER A 202 -8.99 -36.67 -12.27
C SER A 202 -9.18 -36.57 -13.78
N ASN A 203 -9.89 -35.52 -14.23
CA ASN A 203 -10.02 -35.22 -15.66
C ASN A 203 -8.70 -34.76 -16.29
N CYS A 204 -7.62 -34.60 -15.49
CA CYS A 204 -6.33 -34.09 -15.90
C CYS A 204 -5.44 -35.14 -16.59
N LYS A 205 -6.00 -35.88 -17.56
CA LYS A 205 -5.30 -36.98 -18.22
C LYS A 205 -4.06 -36.49 -18.98
N THR A 206 -4.15 -35.33 -19.63
CA THR A 206 -3.02 -34.75 -20.35
C THR A 206 -1.98 -34.20 -19.38
N VAL A 207 -2.39 -33.53 -18.29
CA VAL A 207 -1.47 -33.11 -17.21
C VAL A 207 -0.67 -34.30 -16.67
N LEU A 208 -1.35 -35.42 -16.38
CA LEU A 208 -0.69 -36.62 -15.84
C LEU A 208 0.27 -37.26 -16.84
N LYS A 209 -0.10 -37.31 -18.13
CA LYS A 209 0.75 -37.87 -19.19
C LYS A 209 2.06 -37.11 -19.36
N TYR A 210 2.02 -35.78 -19.35
CA TYR A 210 3.19 -34.93 -19.61
C TYR A 210 3.79 -34.33 -18.33
N LYS A 211 3.41 -34.86 -17.16
CA LYS A 211 3.79 -34.32 -15.85
C LYS A 211 5.28 -34.08 -15.68
N THR A 212 6.10 -35.03 -16.13
CA THR A 212 7.56 -34.96 -15.94
C THR A 212 8.22 -33.97 -16.89
N VAL A 213 7.75 -33.92 -18.14
CA VAL A 213 8.34 -33.07 -19.18
C VAL A 213 7.90 -31.62 -18.99
N CYS A 214 6.61 -31.40 -18.70
CA CYS A 214 6.04 -30.06 -18.53
C CYS A 214 5.96 -29.64 -17.06
N GLN A 215 6.82 -30.17 -16.17
CA GLN A 215 6.64 -30.00 -14.72
C GLN A 215 6.60 -28.53 -14.29
N GLN A 216 7.58 -27.73 -14.74
CA GLN A 216 7.68 -26.31 -14.35
C GLN A 216 6.48 -25.52 -14.85
N PHE A 217 6.10 -25.72 -16.12
CA PHE A 217 4.90 -25.14 -16.71
C PHE A 217 3.64 -25.50 -15.92
N ILE A 218 3.46 -26.77 -15.56
CA ILE A 218 2.30 -27.25 -14.79
C ILE A 218 2.24 -26.59 -13.40
N GLU A 219 3.36 -26.53 -12.68
CA GLU A 219 3.41 -25.97 -11.33
C GLU A 219 3.01 -24.47 -11.31
N VAL A 220 3.52 -23.70 -12.28
CA VAL A 220 3.17 -22.28 -12.41
C VAL A 220 1.72 -22.11 -12.87
N CYS A 221 1.24 -22.94 -13.81
CA CYS A 221 -0.16 -22.94 -14.24
C CYS A 221 -1.12 -23.15 -13.06
N VAL A 222 -0.86 -24.15 -12.20
CA VAL A 222 -1.71 -24.44 -11.02
C VAL A 222 -1.81 -23.23 -10.11
N LYS A 223 -0.66 -22.60 -9.81
CA LYS A 223 -0.61 -21.41 -8.95
C LYS A 223 -1.43 -20.26 -9.54
N ILE A 224 -1.19 -19.90 -10.80
CA ILE A 224 -1.85 -18.75 -11.44
C ILE A 224 -3.35 -19.03 -11.61
N CYS A 225 -3.74 -20.22 -12.06
CA CYS A 225 -5.14 -20.58 -12.26
C CYS A 225 -5.92 -20.57 -10.94
N TYR A 226 -5.36 -21.16 -9.88
CA TYR A 226 -5.99 -21.14 -8.56
C TYR A 226 -6.15 -19.71 -8.03
N LEU A 227 -5.08 -18.90 -8.08
CA LEU A 227 -5.13 -17.51 -7.61
C LEU A 227 -6.09 -16.64 -8.42
N SER A 228 -6.25 -16.92 -9.72
CA SER A 228 -7.22 -16.28 -10.60
C SER A 228 -8.66 -16.68 -10.25
N ALA A 229 -8.89 -17.95 -9.92
CA ALA A 229 -10.20 -18.51 -9.60
C ALA A 229 -10.74 -18.10 -8.22
N VAL A 230 -9.88 -17.72 -7.28
CA VAL A 230 -10.28 -17.25 -5.93
C VAL A 230 -10.48 -15.74 -5.84
N GLN A 231 -10.19 -14.99 -6.91
CA GLN A 231 -10.53 -13.56 -6.97
C GLN A 231 -12.05 -13.36 -6.82
N ASP A 232 -12.45 -12.18 -6.35
CA ASP A 232 -13.86 -11.79 -6.24
C ASP A 232 -14.10 -10.48 -7.02
N PRO A 233 -14.68 -10.53 -8.23
CA PRO A 233 -15.11 -11.73 -8.97
C PRO A 233 -13.93 -12.53 -9.56
N PRO A 234 -14.11 -13.84 -9.86
CA PRO A 234 -13.07 -14.67 -10.47
C PRO A 234 -12.62 -14.13 -11.83
N MET A 235 -11.31 -14.16 -12.06
CA MET A 235 -10.72 -13.83 -13.35
C MET A 235 -11.08 -14.89 -14.40
N PHE A 236 -11.04 -14.50 -15.67
CA PHE A 236 -11.52 -15.36 -16.76
C PHE A 236 -10.44 -15.58 -17.82
N LEU A 237 -10.14 -16.86 -18.07
CA LEU A 237 -9.29 -17.31 -19.18
C LEU A 237 -10.17 -17.69 -20.38
N ASP A 238 -9.97 -17.01 -21.50
CA ASP A 238 -10.71 -17.24 -22.73
C ASP A 238 -9.99 -18.26 -23.63
N PHE A 239 -10.46 -19.51 -23.58
CA PHE A 239 -9.99 -20.62 -24.41
C PHE A 239 -10.77 -20.79 -25.72
N GLU A 240 -11.83 -20.02 -25.94
CA GLU A 240 -12.78 -20.22 -27.04
C GLU A 240 -13.01 -18.90 -27.79
N PRO A 241 -11.96 -18.33 -28.41
CA PRO A 241 -12.12 -17.16 -29.26
C PRO A 241 -13.07 -17.43 -30.42
N ASN A 242 -13.73 -16.36 -30.89
CA ASN A 242 -14.53 -16.38 -32.11
C ASN A 242 -13.67 -16.74 -33.34
N GLU A 243 -14.31 -17.28 -34.39
CA GLU A 243 -13.63 -17.62 -35.66
C GLU A 243 -12.89 -16.42 -36.27
N THR A 244 -13.52 -15.24 -36.23
CA THR A 244 -12.84 -13.97 -36.46
C THR A 244 -12.44 -13.39 -35.11
N PHE A 245 -11.15 -13.13 -34.94
CA PHE A 245 -10.60 -12.64 -33.68
C PHE A 245 -10.33 -11.13 -33.75
N ASP A 246 -10.54 -10.45 -32.63
CA ASP A 246 -10.18 -9.04 -32.50
C ASP A 246 -8.70 -8.90 -32.14
N LYS A 247 -7.97 -8.06 -32.89
CA LYS A 247 -6.56 -7.72 -32.61
C LYS A 247 -6.39 -6.94 -31.29
N SER A 248 -7.49 -6.40 -30.75
CA SER A 248 -7.49 -5.83 -29.39
C SER A 248 -7.35 -6.92 -28.31
N THR A 249 -7.92 -8.11 -28.54
CA THR A 249 -7.93 -9.24 -27.60
C THR A 249 -6.81 -10.25 -27.85
N PHE A 250 -6.48 -10.51 -29.11
CA PHE A 250 -5.52 -11.53 -29.51
C PHE A 250 -4.38 -10.95 -30.36
N LYS A 251 -3.19 -11.52 -30.19
CA LYS A 251 -2.02 -11.31 -31.04
C LYS A 251 -1.89 -12.47 -32.02
N GLU A 252 -1.31 -12.17 -33.17
CA GLU A 252 -0.99 -13.18 -34.19
C GLU A 252 0.30 -13.92 -33.80
N PHE A 253 0.35 -15.24 -33.96
CA PHE A 253 1.51 -16.06 -33.57
C PHE A 253 2.66 -15.98 -34.58
N THR A 254 2.52 -16.60 -35.76
CA THR A 254 3.58 -16.61 -36.78
C THR A 254 3.21 -15.90 -38.08
N VAL A 255 1.93 -15.88 -38.45
CA VAL A 255 1.43 -15.25 -39.69
C VAL A 255 0.35 -14.25 -39.38
N SER A 256 0.18 -13.25 -40.25
CA SER A 256 -0.94 -12.32 -40.16
C SER A 256 -2.17 -12.84 -40.90
N GLY A 257 -3.35 -12.53 -40.38
CA GLY A 257 -4.61 -12.94 -40.99
C GLY A 257 -5.83 -12.43 -40.19
N SER A 258 -7.02 -12.72 -40.70
CA SER A 258 -8.29 -12.31 -40.06
C SER A 258 -9.13 -13.48 -39.55
N LEU A 259 -8.88 -14.69 -40.06
CA LEU A 259 -9.58 -15.92 -39.71
C LEU A 259 -8.66 -16.80 -38.89
N MET A 260 -9.14 -17.23 -37.71
CA MET A 260 -8.38 -18.11 -36.82
C MET A 260 -8.26 -19.51 -37.41
N ASP A 261 -7.07 -20.10 -37.29
CA ASP A 261 -6.82 -21.52 -37.52
C ASP A 261 -6.87 -22.29 -36.18
N TYR A 262 -6.01 -21.91 -35.22
CA TYR A 262 -6.00 -22.48 -33.88
C TYR A 262 -5.54 -21.48 -32.81
N LEU A 263 -5.95 -21.73 -31.57
CA LEU A 263 -5.54 -20.97 -30.38
C LEU A 263 -4.17 -21.48 -29.89
N VAL A 264 -3.26 -20.55 -29.57
CA VAL A 264 -1.94 -20.85 -29.01
C VAL A 264 -1.90 -20.55 -27.51
N TRP A 265 -2.45 -19.41 -27.10
CA TRP A 265 -2.47 -18.95 -25.72
C TRP A 265 -3.77 -18.20 -25.41
N PRO A 266 -4.50 -18.53 -24.33
CA PRO A 266 -5.78 -17.89 -24.04
C PRO A 266 -5.60 -16.44 -23.59
N ALA A 267 -6.62 -15.61 -23.83
CA ALA A 267 -6.64 -14.25 -23.28
C ALA A 267 -7.05 -14.28 -21.80
N LEU A 268 -6.47 -13.39 -20.98
CA LEU A 268 -6.82 -13.26 -19.57
C LEU A 268 -7.59 -11.96 -19.35
N LEU A 269 -8.79 -12.07 -18.81
CA LEU A 269 -9.68 -10.96 -18.50
C LEU A 269 -9.86 -10.83 -16.98
N ILE A 270 -10.16 -9.62 -16.52
CA ILE A 270 -10.43 -9.36 -15.10
C ILE A 270 -11.63 -10.15 -14.57
N GLN A 271 -12.60 -10.42 -15.45
CA GLN A 271 -13.77 -11.27 -15.24
C GLN A 271 -14.34 -11.64 -16.60
N LYS A 272 -15.33 -12.55 -16.65
CA LYS A 272 -16.04 -12.89 -17.89
C LYS A 272 -16.67 -11.64 -18.51
N ASP A 273 -16.45 -11.44 -19.81
CA ASP A 273 -16.90 -10.26 -20.57
C ASP A 273 -16.34 -8.91 -20.04
N GLY A 274 -15.27 -8.96 -19.23
CA GLY A 274 -14.62 -7.80 -18.63
C GLY A 274 -13.47 -7.21 -19.47
N ALA A 275 -12.72 -6.29 -18.86
CA ALA A 275 -11.52 -5.73 -19.48
C ALA A 275 -10.41 -6.79 -19.62
N ILE A 276 -9.70 -6.74 -20.75
CA ILE A 276 -8.54 -7.59 -21.02
C ILE A 276 -7.37 -7.14 -20.14
N LEU A 277 -6.77 -8.08 -19.44
CA LEU A 277 -5.55 -7.87 -18.65
C LEU A 277 -4.31 -8.37 -19.37
N SER A 278 -4.41 -9.51 -20.07
CA SER A 278 -3.36 -10.00 -20.98
C SER A 278 -3.98 -10.54 -22.26
N LYS A 279 -3.35 -10.20 -23.39
CA LYS A 279 -3.82 -10.62 -24.72
C LYS A 279 -3.50 -12.10 -24.95
N GLY A 280 -4.43 -12.82 -25.56
CA GLY A 280 -4.16 -14.17 -26.04
C GLY A 280 -3.31 -14.16 -27.31
N VAL A 281 -2.95 -15.34 -27.78
CA VAL A 281 -2.19 -15.57 -29.01
C VAL A 281 -2.91 -16.60 -29.86
N VAL A 282 -3.14 -16.29 -31.13
CA VAL A 282 -3.80 -17.16 -32.11
C VAL A 282 -2.92 -17.33 -33.34
N GLN A 283 -3.02 -18.49 -33.98
CA GLN A 283 -2.50 -18.70 -35.32
C GLN A 283 -3.63 -18.43 -36.33
N PRO A 284 -3.50 -17.44 -37.22
CA PRO A 284 -4.42 -17.26 -38.33
C PRO A 284 -4.19 -18.28 -39.44
N LYS A 285 -5.23 -18.52 -40.25
CA LYS A 285 -5.08 -19.28 -41.51
C LYS A 285 -4.21 -18.48 -42.47
N THR A 286 -3.22 -19.14 -43.06
CA THR A 286 -2.46 -18.56 -44.18
C THR A 286 -3.44 -18.28 -45.32
N GLU A 287 -3.52 -17.04 -45.79
CA GLU A 287 -4.20 -16.74 -47.05
C GLU A 287 -3.44 -17.51 -48.14
N SER A 288 -4.00 -18.63 -48.60
CA SER A 288 -3.49 -19.29 -49.80
C SER A 288 -3.52 -18.26 -50.93
N GLU A 289 -2.37 -18.01 -51.55
CA GLU A 289 -2.30 -17.28 -52.80
C GLU A 289 -3.13 -18.06 -53.84
N ASP A 290 -4.42 -17.77 -53.95
CA ASP A 290 -5.21 -18.08 -55.13
C ASP A 290 -4.68 -17.15 -56.25
N LYS A 291 -3.67 -17.65 -56.97
CA LYS A 291 -3.21 -17.13 -58.26
C LYS A 291 -3.12 -18.26 -59.28
#